data_AF-A0A929Y5E9-F1
#
_entry.id   AF-A0A929Y5E9-F1
#
_cell.length_a   1.000
_cell.length_b   1.000
_cell.length_c   1.000
_cell.angle_alpha   90.00
_cell.angle_beta   90.00
_cell.angle_gamma   90.00
#
_symmetry.space_group_name_H-M   'P 1'
#
loop_
_entity.id
_entity.type
_entity.pdbx_description
1 polymer ?
#
loop_
_entity_poly.entity_id
_entity_poly.type
_entity_poly.pdbx_seq_one_letter_code
_entity_poly.pdbx_strand_id
1 'polypeptide(L)'
;MEELADHSDCILSAFDTKNTWQFFTPQEMRQKEEIPGSVSTGRVLKVFDILIAAYLLNPLKNDYTAEDIASEYLSLSVPSFKELFSSRSLSDIPEEELLAYAAGQAKIAHLALAVLKKKLLEAEEWSLFTEIEMPLTYILYEMERNGILCKRDALQEYGNTLGKSIAALEKEIYEGAGEAFNLNSPKQLGEILFQKLGLPGGKKTKTGYSTAADVLEELAVKYPLVRKILDYRALAKLKSTYADGLSAFIEADGRIHTIYHQTITATGRLSSAEPNLQNIPMRTEQGRLIRKVFVPQGGWIFVDADYSQIELRILAHMSDDAGLMEAYEEGRDIHRMTAARVFHKSFEDVTPDERRNAKAVNFGIVYGISSFGLSNDLRISREEAKSYMDKYFATYPGVKEYQEKAVKEAKENGYASTLFHRRRPMPEFGSSNFMQRKFGERVAMNAPIQGSAADIMKIAMIRVFKRLKRELPDARMCLQIHDELLLEVPEKDRERAGEILSYEMEHAAKLKVRLEVDCHEGTDWYEAK
;
A
#
# COMPACT_ATOMS: atom_id res chain seq x y z
N MET A 1 -21.44 8.66 29.85
CA MET A 1 -21.37 8.41 28.40
C MET A 1 -22.75 8.26 27.77
N GLU A 2 -23.69 7.53 28.39
CA GLU A 2 -25.08 7.39 27.89
C GLU A 2 -25.81 8.74 27.73
N GLU A 3 -25.69 9.66 28.70
CA GLU A 3 -26.27 11.01 28.59
C GLU A 3 -25.62 11.92 27.53
N LEU A 4 -24.41 11.59 27.06
CA LEU A 4 -23.63 12.42 26.12
C LEU A 4 -23.81 11.98 24.66
N ALA A 5 -24.21 10.74 24.41
CA ALA A 5 -24.39 10.19 23.06
C ALA A 5 -25.60 10.80 22.31
N ASP A 6 -26.57 11.35 23.03
CA ASP A 6 -27.73 12.03 22.46
C ASP A 6 -27.49 13.51 22.12
N HIS A 7 -26.35 14.09 22.52
CA HIS A 7 -25.98 15.44 22.15
C HIS A 7 -25.18 15.45 20.84
N SER A 8 -25.81 15.95 19.76
CA SER A 8 -25.22 16.05 18.41
C SER A 8 -23.88 16.81 18.32
N ASP A 9 -23.53 17.55 19.38
CA ASP A 9 -22.37 18.43 19.47
C ASP A 9 -21.22 17.83 20.31
N CYS A 10 -21.42 16.66 20.93
CA CYS A 10 -20.37 16.00 21.70
C CYS A 10 -19.42 15.22 20.77
N ILE A 11 -18.11 15.44 20.94
CA ILE A 11 -17.06 14.73 20.20
C ILE A 11 -16.18 14.00 21.21
N LEU A 12 -16.05 12.68 21.07
CA LEU A 12 -15.10 11.88 21.81
C LEU A 12 -13.71 12.02 21.17
N SER A 13 -12.78 12.69 21.86
CA SER A 13 -11.37 12.74 21.44
C SER A 13 -10.61 11.56 22.04
N ALA A 14 -9.87 10.83 21.22
CA ALA A 14 -9.05 9.70 21.65
C ALA A 14 -7.78 9.59 20.82
N PHE A 15 -6.85 8.79 21.32
CA PHE A 15 -5.63 8.40 20.61
C PHE A 15 -5.81 6.97 20.08
N ASP A 16 -5.55 6.74 18.80
CA ASP A 16 -5.61 5.43 18.15
C ASP A 16 -6.97 4.72 18.34
N THR A 17 -7.98 5.34 17.74
CA THR A 17 -9.39 4.98 17.86
C THR A 17 -9.72 3.61 17.29
N LYS A 18 -8.93 3.11 16.32
CA LYS A 18 -9.10 1.78 15.72
C LYS A 18 -9.18 0.68 16.79
N ASN A 19 -8.33 0.79 17.82
CA ASN A 19 -8.25 -0.17 18.93
C ASN A 19 -9.35 0.02 20.00
N THR A 20 -10.15 1.07 19.88
CA THR A 20 -11.23 1.42 20.84
C THR A 20 -12.61 0.98 20.39
N TRP A 21 -12.81 0.63 19.10
CA TRP A 21 -14.10 0.25 18.52
C TRP A 21 -14.71 -1.03 19.12
N GLN A 22 -13.94 -1.82 19.86
CA GLN A 22 -14.47 -2.92 20.67
C GLN A 22 -15.41 -2.45 21.79
N PHE A 23 -15.37 -1.17 22.17
CA PHE A 23 -16.15 -0.62 23.28
C PHE A 23 -17.41 0.16 22.85
N PHE A 24 -17.50 0.61 21.58
CA PHE A 24 -18.63 1.41 21.07
C PHE A 24 -18.67 1.45 19.52
N THR A 25 -19.79 1.87 18.93
CA THR A 25 -19.99 1.96 17.46
C THR A 25 -19.88 3.42 16.96
N PRO A 26 -19.16 3.71 15.86
CA PRO A 26 -19.01 5.07 15.33
C PRO A 26 -20.32 5.64 14.77
N GLN A 27 -20.51 6.96 14.88
CA GLN A 27 -21.64 7.65 14.26
C GLN A 27 -21.65 7.58 12.74
N GLU A 28 -20.48 7.53 12.13
CA GLU A 28 -20.26 7.42 10.69
C GLU A 28 -20.88 6.13 10.12
N MET A 29 -21.15 5.16 11.00
CA MET A 29 -21.75 3.86 10.70
C MET A 29 -23.25 3.79 11.04
N ARG A 30 -23.86 4.88 11.54
CA ARG A 30 -25.29 4.92 11.84
C ARG A 30 -26.10 4.87 10.53
N GLN A 31 -26.51 3.68 10.12
CA GLN A 31 -27.73 3.56 9.31
C GLN A 31 -28.93 3.74 10.25
N LYS A 32 -30.03 4.29 9.74
CA LYS A 32 -31.28 4.48 10.50
C LYS A 32 -31.90 3.16 11.00
N GLU A 33 -31.34 2.01 10.64
CA GLU A 33 -31.80 0.68 10.98
C GLU A 33 -30.59 -0.16 11.42
N GLU A 34 -30.81 -0.97 12.45
CA GLU A 34 -29.81 -1.75 13.19
C GLU A 34 -28.96 -2.62 12.26
N ILE A 35 -27.63 -2.45 12.31
CA ILE A 35 -26.69 -3.33 11.60
C ILE A 35 -26.68 -4.70 12.31
N PRO A 36 -27.10 -5.79 11.67
CA PRO A 36 -27.10 -7.12 12.27
C PRO A 36 -25.69 -7.54 12.68
N GLY A 37 -25.52 -8.02 13.91
CA GLY A 37 -24.23 -8.47 14.46
C GLY A 37 -23.32 -7.34 14.98
N SER A 38 -23.70 -6.06 14.85
CA SER A 38 -23.08 -5.02 15.66
C SER A 38 -23.48 -5.23 17.12
N VAL A 39 -22.51 -5.19 18.04
CA VAL A 39 -22.82 -4.94 19.45
C VAL A 39 -23.23 -3.47 19.51
N SER A 40 -24.46 -3.18 19.09
CA SER A 40 -25.07 -1.88 19.32
C SER A 40 -25.20 -1.74 20.83
N THR A 41 -24.28 -1.00 21.43
CA THR A 41 -24.45 -0.53 22.81
C THR A 41 -25.57 0.53 22.91
N GLY A 42 -26.26 0.84 21.79
CA GLY A 42 -27.16 1.99 21.65
C GLY A 42 -26.43 3.33 21.58
N ARG A 43 -25.10 3.35 21.66
CA ARG A 43 -24.28 4.56 21.81
C ARG A 43 -23.64 4.93 20.48
N VAL A 44 -23.96 6.13 19.99
CA VAL A 44 -23.43 6.70 18.76
C VAL A 44 -22.63 7.95 19.10
N LEU A 45 -21.33 8.00 18.76
CA LEU A 45 -20.45 9.12 19.08
C LEU A 45 -19.70 9.61 17.84
N LYS A 46 -19.57 10.93 17.67
CA LYS A 46 -18.54 11.51 16.79
C LYS A 46 -17.20 11.30 17.45
N VAL A 47 -16.25 10.76 16.71
CA VAL A 47 -14.91 10.50 17.24
C VAL A 47 -13.88 11.37 16.55
N PHE A 48 -12.90 11.82 17.32
CA PHE A 48 -11.73 12.54 16.83
C PHE A 48 -10.47 11.79 17.25
N ASP A 49 -9.75 11.24 16.27
CA ASP A 49 -8.48 10.58 16.51
C ASP A 49 -7.32 11.58 16.39
N ILE A 50 -6.66 11.87 17.52
CA ILE A 50 -5.53 12.80 17.55
C ILE A 50 -4.31 12.27 16.80
N LEU A 51 -4.15 10.94 16.69
CA LEU A 51 -3.06 10.29 15.96
C LEU A 51 -3.22 10.55 14.45
N ILE A 52 -4.40 10.29 13.91
CA ILE A 52 -4.70 10.52 12.49
C ILE A 52 -4.60 12.01 12.15
N ALA A 53 -5.10 12.88 13.02
CA ALA A 53 -5.02 14.32 12.80
C ALA A 53 -3.55 14.81 12.78
N ALA A 54 -2.70 14.33 13.69
CA ALA A 54 -1.28 14.64 13.69
C ALA A 54 -0.55 14.09 12.45
N TYR A 55 -0.90 12.87 12.03
CA TYR A 55 -0.37 12.24 10.82
C TYR A 55 -0.67 13.07 9.56
N LEU A 56 -1.92 13.52 9.37
CA LEU A 56 -2.27 14.34 8.20
C LEU A 56 -1.46 15.64 8.16
N LEU A 57 -1.30 16.31 9.30
CA LEU A 57 -0.55 17.56 9.39
C LEU A 57 0.96 17.38 9.13
N ASN A 58 1.54 16.20 9.40
CA ASN A 58 2.95 15.93 9.16
C ASN A 58 3.24 14.45 8.87
N PRO A 59 2.95 13.96 7.65
CA PRO A 59 3.02 12.53 7.32
C PRO A 59 4.45 11.99 7.11
N LEU A 60 5.49 12.83 7.32
CA LEU A 60 6.89 12.45 7.17
C LEU A 60 7.53 11.96 8.49
N LYS A 61 6.80 12.00 9.60
CA LYS A 61 7.29 11.47 10.87
C LYS A 61 7.29 9.94 10.88
N ASN A 62 8.22 9.39 11.66
CA ASN A 62 8.33 7.94 11.86
C ASN A 62 7.28 7.40 12.83
N ASP A 63 6.88 8.22 13.81
CA ASP A 63 5.94 7.85 14.87
C ASP A 63 5.20 9.10 15.38
N TYR A 64 4.07 8.89 16.05
CA TYR A 64 3.15 9.91 16.55
C TYR A 64 2.61 9.48 17.92
N THR A 65 3.44 9.51 18.95
CA THR A 65 2.95 9.22 20.30
C THR A 65 2.05 10.35 20.82
N ALA A 66 1.20 10.07 21.80
CA ALA A 66 0.42 11.12 22.44
C ALA A 66 1.32 12.18 23.11
N GLU A 67 2.48 11.76 23.61
CA GLU A 67 3.52 12.63 24.15
C GLU A 67 4.13 13.54 23.07
N ASP A 68 4.40 13.02 21.86
CA ASP A 68 4.84 13.83 20.72
C ASP A 68 3.80 14.90 20.36
N ILE A 69 2.51 14.52 20.36
CA ILE A 69 1.40 15.43 20.07
C ILE A 69 1.29 16.52 21.15
N ALA A 70 1.43 16.14 22.42
CA ALA A 70 1.43 17.10 23.54
C ALA A 70 2.59 18.09 23.43
N SER A 71 3.79 17.62 23.09
CA SER A 71 4.96 18.48 22.91
C SER A 71 4.79 19.43 21.72
N GLU A 72 4.40 18.92 20.55
CA GLU A 72 4.37 19.69 19.31
C GLU A 72 3.18 20.65 19.23
N TYR A 73 1.99 20.22 19.65
CA TYR A 73 0.76 20.99 19.45
C TYR A 73 0.28 21.71 20.72
N LEU A 74 0.67 21.23 21.90
CA LEU A 74 0.26 21.83 23.18
C LEU A 74 1.42 22.51 23.93
N SER A 75 2.66 22.36 23.47
CA SER A 75 3.87 22.80 24.19
C SER A 75 3.96 22.24 25.61
N LEU A 76 3.45 21.01 25.80
CA LEU A 76 3.47 20.29 27.08
C LEU A 76 4.53 19.19 27.02
N SER A 77 5.43 19.18 27.99
CA SER A 77 6.33 18.05 28.23
C SER A 77 5.66 17.08 29.19
N VAL A 78 5.43 15.86 28.71
CA VAL A 78 4.81 14.76 29.47
C VAL A 78 5.72 13.53 29.37
N PRO A 79 5.91 12.79 30.46
CA PRO A 79 6.73 11.59 30.42
C PRO A 79 5.98 10.46 29.71
N SER A 80 6.71 9.69 28.92
CA SER A 80 6.22 8.49 28.25
C SER A 80 5.94 7.36 29.22
N PHE A 81 5.12 6.38 28.79
CA PHE A 81 4.91 5.14 29.55
C PHE A 81 6.24 4.48 29.96
N LYS A 82 7.21 4.45 29.04
CA LYS A 82 8.51 3.82 29.27
C LYS A 82 9.34 4.57 30.32
N GLU A 83 9.28 5.90 30.33
CA GLU A 83 9.98 6.73 31.32
C GLU A 83 9.38 6.56 32.72
N LEU A 84 8.05 6.50 32.84
CA LEU A 84 7.37 6.33 34.12
C LEU A 84 7.53 4.92 34.69
N PHE A 85 7.41 3.89 33.85
CA PHE A 85 7.25 2.52 34.33
C PHE A 85 8.42 1.59 34.01
N SER A 86 9.48 2.07 33.34
CA SER A 86 10.76 1.36 33.19
C SER A 86 10.64 -0.12 32.79
N SER A 87 9.76 -0.42 31.84
CA SER A 87 9.49 -1.79 31.34
C SER A 87 8.87 -2.77 32.35
N ARG A 88 8.29 -2.29 33.45
CA ARG A 88 7.41 -3.11 34.31
C ARG A 88 6.24 -3.66 33.50
N SER A 89 5.81 -4.89 33.80
CA SER A 89 4.55 -5.41 33.28
C SER A 89 3.39 -4.56 33.80
N LEU A 90 2.32 -4.42 33.01
CA LEU A 90 1.09 -3.73 33.43
C LEU A 90 0.54 -4.28 34.75
N SER A 91 0.68 -5.59 34.98
CA SER A 91 0.27 -6.27 36.21
C SER A 91 1.01 -5.80 37.46
N ASP A 92 2.21 -5.25 37.29
CA ASP A 92 3.11 -4.92 38.40
C ASP A 92 2.99 -3.46 38.80
N ILE A 93 2.28 -2.63 38.02
CA ILE A 93 2.13 -1.20 38.25
C ILE A 93 0.90 -0.98 39.14
N PRO A 94 1.00 -0.18 40.23
CA PRO A 94 -0.15 0.16 41.05
C PRO A 94 -1.28 0.79 40.22
N GLU A 95 -2.52 0.38 40.49
CA GLU A 95 -3.69 0.85 39.75
C GLU A 95 -3.80 2.38 39.75
N GLU A 96 -3.50 3.03 40.88
CA GLU A 96 -3.51 4.49 41.00
C GLU A 96 -2.53 5.18 40.03
N GLU A 97 -1.33 4.61 39.84
CA GLU A 97 -0.34 5.13 38.89
C GLU A 97 -0.79 4.93 37.44
N LEU A 98 -1.40 3.78 37.12
CA LEU A 98 -1.97 3.52 35.80
C LEU A 98 -3.15 4.45 35.49
N LEU A 99 -4.04 4.66 36.45
CA LEU A 99 -5.17 5.58 36.32
C LEU A 99 -4.69 7.02 36.12
N ALA A 100 -3.65 7.45 36.85
CA ALA A 100 -3.05 8.76 36.67
C ALA A 100 -2.44 8.93 35.27
N TYR A 101 -1.71 7.92 34.78
CA TYR A 101 -1.19 7.92 33.40
C TYR A 101 -2.32 7.98 32.36
N ALA A 102 -3.32 7.11 32.49
CA ALA A 102 -4.47 7.07 31.58
C ALA A 102 -5.27 8.38 31.58
N ALA A 103 -5.47 9.01 32.75
CA ALA A 103 -6.10 10.32 32.86
C ALA A 103 -5.25 11.42 32.18
N GLY A 104 -3.92 11.33 32.26
CA GLY A 104 -2.99 12.17 31.52
C GLY A 104 -3.17 12.04 30.00
N GLN A 105 -3.21 10.80 29.50
CA GLN A 105 -3.44 10.51 28.07
C GLN A 105 -4.80 11.04 27.58
N ALA A 106 -5.87 10.82 28.35
CA ALA A 106 -7.19 11.35 28.04
C ALA A 106 -7.22 12.90 28.02
N LYS A 107 -6.50 13.54 28.95
CA LYS A 107 -6.36 15.01 28.99
C LYS A 107 -5.62 15.54 27.77
N ILE A 108 -4.55 14.86 27.32
CA ILE A 108 -3.83 15.22 26.07
C ILE A 108 -4.80 15.16 24.90
N ALA A 109 -5.54 14.05 24.73
CA ALA A 109 -6.49 13.90 23.63
C ALA A 109 -7.57 15.00 23.64
N HIS A 110 -8.11 15.32 24.83
CA HIS A 110 -9.10 16.39 24.99
C HIS A 110 -8.55 17.77 24.58
N LEU A 111 -7.37 18.15 25.08
CA LEU A 111 -6.76 19.45 24.79
C LEU A 111 -6.31 19.57 23.33
N ALA A 112 -5.78 18.50 22.74
CA ALA A 112 -5.28 18.48 21.37
C ALA A 112 -6.39 18.66 20.33
N LEU A 113 -7.62 18.22 20.61
CA LEU A 113 -8.74 18.28 19.67
C LEU A 113 -8.91 19.68 19.05
N ALA A 114 -9.02 20.72 19.88
CA ALA A 114 -9.30 22.07 19.38
C ALA A 114 -8.15 22.62 18.52
N VAL A 115 -6.91 22.35 18.92
CA VAL A 115 -5.70 22.81 18.22
C VAL A 115 -5.52 22.07 16.89
N LEU A 116 -5.63 20.74 16.90
CA LEU A 116 -5.48 19.91 15.71
C LEU A 116 -6.61 20.17 14.72
N LYS A 117 -7.86 20.27 15.18
CA LYS A 117 -9.00 20.65 14.33
C LYS A 117 -8.78 21.99 13.64
N LYS A 118 -8.32 23.01 14.38
CA LYS A 118 -8.01 24.32 13.80
C LYS A 118 -6.94 24.21 12.70
N LYS A 119 -5.86 23.47 12.96
CA LYS A 119 -4.79 23.26 11.99
C LYS A 119 -5.25 22.50 10.74
N LEU A 120 -6.09 21.48 10.91
CA LEU A 120 -6.68 20.74 9.77
C LEU A 120 -7.57 21.64 8.92
N LEU A 121 -8.35 22.54 9.54
CA LEU A 121 -9.15 23.53 8.81
C LEU A 121 -8.27 24.52 8.04
N GLU A 122 -7.21 25.04 8.66
CA GLU A 122 -6.23 25.93 8.02
C GLU A 122 -5.47 25.22 6.87
N ALA A 123 -5.28 23.91 6.97
CA ALA A 123 -4.67 23.07 5.94
C ALA A 123 -5.67 22.57 4.87
N GLU A 124 -6.96 22.89 4.98
CA GLU A 124 -8.03 22.37 4.12
C GLU A 124 -8.16 20.82 4.12
N GLU A 125 -7.64 20.16 5.16
CA GLU A 125 -7.64 18.69 5.32
C GLU A 125 -8.79 18.19 6.20
N TRP A 126 -9.68 19.08 6.65
CA TRP A 126 -10.81 18.70 7.52
C TRP A 126 -11.77 17.70 6.87
N SER A 127 -12.12 17.89 5.58
CA SER A 127 -12.96 16.92 4.86
C SER A 127 -12.22 15.60 4.62
N LEU A 128 -10.93 15.64 4.29
CA LEU A 128 -10.10 14.42 4.21
C LEU A 128 -10.12 13.63 5.53
N PHE A 129 -9.94 14.32 6.65
CA PHE A 129 -9.98 13.73 7.99
C PHE A 129 -11.35 13.11 8.29
N THR A 130 -12.43 13.88 8.12
CA THR A 130 -13.78 13.48 8.55
C THR A 130 -14.52 12.56 7.59
N GLU A 131 -14.28 12.66 6.29
CA GLU A 131 -15.02 11.93 5.26
C GLU A 131 -14.26 10.70 4.74
N ILE A 132 -12.93 10.65 4.93
CA ILE A 132 -12.08 9.56 4.43
C ILE A 132 -11.37 8.84 5.59
N GLU A 133 -10.51 9.51 6.35
CA GLU A 133 -9.66 8.80 7.33
C GLU A 133 -10.42 8.27 8.54
N MET A 134 -11.31 9.08 9.15
CA MET A 134 -12.06 8.67 10.34
C MET A 134 -13.04 7.52 10.05
N PRO A 135 -13.88 7.54 9.00
CA PRO A 135 -14.76 6.41 8.69
C PRO A 135 -13.99 5.11 8.41
N LEU A 136 -12.80 5.23 7.82
CA LEU A 136 -11.96 4.09 7.50
C LEU A 136 -11.45 3.36 8.74
N THR A 137 -11.23 4.06 9.87
CA THR A 137 -10.74 3.43 11.11
C THR A 137 -11.60 2.24 11.56
N TYR A 138 -12.92 2.38 11.49
CA TYR A 138 -13.84 1.32 11.86
C TYR A 138 -13.86 0.18 10.85
N ILE A 139 -13.78 0.51 9.56
CA ILE A 139 -13.70 -0.49 8.49
C ILE A 139 -12.45 -1.34 8.67
N LEU A 140 -11.30 -0.73 8.97
CA LEU A 140 -10.08 -1.46 9.23
C LEU A 140 -10.20 -2.33 10.49
N TYR A 141 -10.76 -1.80 11.58
CA TYR A 141 -11.04 -2.63 12.77
C TYR A 141 -11.89 -3.86 12.44
N GLU A 142 -12.93 -3.72 11.61
CA GLU A 142 -13.76 -4.85 11.21
C GLU A 142 -13.00 -5.82 10.29
N MET A 143 -12.23 -5.32 9.32
CA MET A 143 -11.39 -6.14 8.44
C MET A 143 -10.37 -6.95 9.24
N GLU A 144 -9.69 -6.32 10.20
CA GLU A 144 -8.71 -6.96 11.09
C GLU A 144 -9.36 -8.08 11.89
N ARG A 145 -10.56 -7.83 12.46
CA ARG A 145 -11.33 -8.86 13.18
C ARG A 145 -11.85 -9.97 12.28
N ASN A 146 -12.26 -9.65 11.05
CA ASN A 146 -12.70 -10.64 10.09
C ASN A 146 -11.54 -11.55 9.71
N GLY A 147 -10.34 -11.00 9.49
CA GLY A 147 -9.17 -11.75 9.02
C GLY A 147 -9.43 -12.50 7.71
N ILE A 148 -8.48 -13.36 7.32
CA ILE A 148 -8.61 -14.25 6.17
C ILE A 148 -8.29 -15.70 6.58
N LEU A 149 -9.15 -16.64 6.18
CA LEU A 149 -8.96 -18.06 6.49
C LEU A 149 -7.78 -18.63 5.70
N CYS A 150 -6.88 -19.33 6.40
CA CYS A 150 -5.66 -19.91 5.83
C CYS A 150 -5.58 -21.40 6.19
N LYS A 151 -5.54 -22.27 5.18
CA LYS A 151 -5.42 -23.72 5.36
C LYS A 151 -4.01 -24.08 5.82
N ARG A 152 -3.84 -24.30 7.14
CA ARG A 152 -2.56 -24.66 7.78
C ARG A 152 -1.86 -25.83 7.09
N ASP A 153 -2.59 -26.90 6.79
CA ASP A 153 -2.02 -28.11 6.15
C ASP A 153 -1.52 -27.82 4.73
N ALA A 154 -2.29 -27.05 3.95
CA ALA A 154 -1.90 -26.65 2.60
C ALA A 154 -0.68 -25.72 2.60
N LEU A 155 -0.59 -24.81 3.59
CA LEU A 155 0.57 -23.94 3.78
C LEU A 155 1.82 -24.74 4.14
N GLN A 156 1.68 -25.76 5.00
CA GLN A 156 2.76 -26.66 5.35
C GLN A 156 3.23 -27.49 4.13
N GLU A 157 2.30 -28.02 3.33
CA GLU A 157 2.62 -28.75 2.10
C GLU A 157 3.35 -27.86 1.07
N TYR A 158 2.89 -26.62 0.91
CA TYR A 158 3.56 -25.61 0.10
C TYR A 158 5.00 -25.38 0.59
N GLY A 159 5.19 -25.16 1.90
CA GLY A 159 6.51 -24.99 2.51
C GLY A 159 7.45 -26.20 2.32
N ASN A 160 6.91 -27.42 2.42
CA ASN A 160 7.64 -28.66 2.18
C ASN A 160 8.09 -28.80 0.72
N THR A 161 7.23 -28.41 -0.22
CA THR A 161 7.54 -28.42 -1.66
C THR A 161 8.65 -27.42 -1.99
N LEU A 162 8.57 -26.20 -1.44
CA LEU A 162 9.65 -25.22 -1.56
C LEU A 162 10.96 -25.75 -0.96
N GLY A 163 10.91 -26.39 0.21
CA GLY A 163 12.08 -26.97 0.87
C GLY A 163 12.82 -28.00 0.01
N LYS A 164 12.09 -28.88 -0.70
CA LYS A 164 12.68 -29.84 -1.63
C LYS A 164 13.40 -29.15 -2.80
N SER A 165 12.78 -28.14 -3.40
CA SER A 165 13.36 -27.38 -4.51
C SER A 165 14.58 -26.56 -4.08
N ILE A 166 14.54 -25.96 -2.88
CA ILE A 166 15.65 -25.24 -2.28
C ILE A 166 16.85 -26.16 -2.09
N ALA A 167 16.66 -27.36 -1.52
CA ALA A 167 17.73 -28.32 -1.29
C ALA A 167 18.36 -28.82 -2.61
N ALA A 168 17.55 -29.01 -3.66
CA ALA A 168 18.04 -29.38 -4.99
C ALA A 168 18.91 -28.27 -5.60
N LEU A 169 18.42 -27.01 -5.59
CA LEU A 169 19.20 -25.87 -6.09
C LEU A 169 20.47 -25.63 -5.29
N GLU A 170 20.41 -25.75 -3.97
CA GLU A 170 21.57 -25.59 -3.08
C GLU A 170 22.69 -26.56 -3.47
N LYS A 171 22.35 -27.85 -3.68
CA LYS A 171 23.31 -28.86 -4.14
C LYS A 171 23.94 -28.48 -5.49
N GLU A 172 23.13 -28.08 -6.46
CA GLU A 172 23.62 -27.68 -7.78
C GLU A 172 24.51 -26.42 -7.73
N ILE A 173 24.19 -25.47 -6.85
CA ILE A 173 24.98 -24.26 -6.68
C ILE A 173 26.32 -24.59 -6.01
N TYR A 174 26.35 -25.44 -5.00
CA TYR A 174 27.58 -25.88 -4.36
C TYR A 174 28.50 -26.66 -5.30
N GLU A 175 27.94 -27.55 -6.12
CA GLU A 175 28.68 -28.24 -7.17
C GLU A 175 29.26 -27.24 -8.18
N GLY A 176 28.49 -26.24 -8.61
CA GLY A 176 28.95 -25.21 -9.55
C GLY A 176 29.95 -24.20 -8.95
N ALA A 177 29.92 -23.94 -7.65
CA ALA A 177 30.84 -23.06 -6.94
C ALA A 177 32.09 -23.78 -6.41
N GLY A 178 32.05 -25.11 -6.35
CA GLY A 178 33.13 -25.97 -5.84
C GLY A 178 33.33 -25.92 -4.33
N GLU A 179 32.41 -25.33 -3.56
CA GLU A 179 32.38 -25.37 -2.10
C GLU A 179 31.00 -25.02 -1.55
N ALA A 180 30.76 -25.39 -0.28
CA ALA A 180 29.55 -25.01 0.45
C ALA A 180 29.75 -23.65 1.14
N PHE A 181 28.72 -22.81 1.10
CA PHE A 181 28.71 -21.49 1.74
C PHE A 181 27.27 -21.02 1.99
N ASN A 182 27.08 -19.96 2.76
CA ASN A 182 25.76 -19.39 3.02
C ASN A 182 25.29 -18.55 1.82
N LEU A 183 24.36 -19.11 1.02
CA LEU A 183 23.77 -18.49 -0.17
C LEU A 183 22.96 -17.21 0.14
N ASN A 184 22.49 -17.08 1.39
CA ASN A 184 21.76 -15.91 1.86
C ASN A 184 22.70 -14.81 2.40
N SER A 185 24.00 -15.08 2.58
CA SER A 185 24.99 -14.09 3.00
C SER A 185 25.50 -13.29 1.80
N PRO A 186 25.19 -11.98 1.67
CA PRO A 186 25.66 -11.18 0.54
C PRO A 186 27.18 -11.12 0.44
N LYS A 187 27.86 -11.16 1.60
CA LYS A 187 29.33 -11.12 1.70
C LYS A 187 29.96 -12.39 1.14
N GLN A 188 29.54 -13.56 1.63
CA GLN A 188 30.09 -14.84 1.17
C GLN A 188 29.77 -15.07 -0.30
N LEU A 189 28.53 -14.80 -0.72
CA LEU A 189 28.16 -14.91 -2.13
C LEU A 189 29.01 -13.99 -3.01
N GLY A 190 29.24 -12.74 -2.59
CA GLY A 190 30.08 -11.80 -3.32
C GLY A 190 31.53 -12.26 -3.45
N GLU A 191 32.10 -12.85 -2.40
CA GLU A 191 33.45 -13.43 -2.42
C GLU A 191 33.53 -14.60 -3.42
N ILE A 192 32.57 -15.52 -3.39
CA ILE A 192 32.51 -16.65 -4.33
C ILE A 192 32.39 -16.17 -5.78
N LEU A 193 31.40 -15.31 -6.08
CA LEU A 193 31.12 -14.89 -7.45
C LEU A 193 32.26 -14.06 -8.06
N PHE A 194 32.79 -13.08 -7.31
CA PHE A 194 33.67 -12.07 -7.88
C PHE A 194 35.15 -12.28 -7.60
N GLN A 195 35.52 -13.02 -6.54
CA GLN A 195 36.92 -13.32 -6.24
C GLN A 195 37.29 -14.72 -6.72
N LYS A 196 36.54 -15.75 -6.32
CA LYS A 196 36.88 -17.14 -6.64
C LYS A 196 36.54 -17.51 -8.10
N LEU A 197 35.31 -17.24 -8.52
CA LEU A 197 34.85 -17.51 -9.88
C LEU A 197 35.25 -16.41 -10.88
N GLY A 198 35.72 -15.27 -10.37
CA GLY A 198 36.24 -14.17 -11.20
C GLY A 198 35.22 -13.54 -12.13
N LEU A 199 33.93 -13.59 -11.79
CA LEU A 199 32.88 -13.01 -12.64
C LEU A 199 33.07 -11.48 -12.79
N PRO A 200 32.83 -10.90 -13.97
CA PRO A 200 32.89 -9.45 -14.17
C PRO A 200 31.70 -8.75 -13.48
N GLY A 201 31.77 -7.43 -13.29
CA GLY A 201 30.61 -6.63 -12.84
C GLY A 201 30.43 -6.49 -11.32
N GLY A 202 31.35 -7.01 -10.50
CA GLY A 202 31.29 -6.87 -9.05
C GLY A 202 31.49 -5.42 -8.57
N LYS A 203 30.39 -4.71 -8.28
CA LYS A 203 30.45 -3.37 -7.67
C LYS A 203 30.77 -3.47 -6.18
N LYS A 204 31.95 -2.98 -5.76
CA LYS A 204 32.32 -2.90 -4.34
C LYS A 204 31.55 -1.78 -3.63
N THR A 205 31.01 -2.10 -2.47
CA THR A 205 30.39 -1.19 -1.51
C THR A 205 31.21 -1.20 -0.22
N LYS A 206 30.83 -0.37 0.77
CA LYS A 206 31.48 -0.34 2.09
C LYS A 206 31.46 -1.70 2.80
N THR A 207 30.49 -2.57 2.48
CA THR A 207 30.28 -3.87 3.16
C THR A 207 30.71 -5.08 2.32
N GLY A 208 31.27 -4.87 1.12
CA GLY A 208 31.69 -5.93 0.21
C GLY A 208 31.11 -5.77 -1.20
N TYR A 209 31.15 -6.83 -2.00
CA TYR A 209 30.56 -6.81 -3.34
C TYR A 209 29.03 -6.78 -3.27
N SER A 210 28.41 -5.95 -4.10
CA SER A 210 26.96 -5.94 -4.25
C SER A 210 26.48 -7.25 -4.86
N THR A 211 25.54 -7.90 -4.18
CA THR A 211 24.78 -9.05 -4.71
C THR A 211 23.29 -8.72 -4.76
N ALA A 212 22.96 -7.45 -5.02
CA ALA A 212 21.59 -7.01 -5.24
C ALA A 212 20.97 -7.71 -6.47
N ALA A 213 19.64 -7.83 -6.49
CA ALA A 213 18.93 -8.61 -7.50
C ALA A 213 19.23 -8.11 -8.93
N ASP A 214 19.28 -6.80 -9.13
CA ASP A 214 19.64 -6.15 -10.40
C ASP A 214 21.03 -6.56 -10.91
N VAL A 215 22.04 -6.52 -10.05
CA VAL A 215 23.42 -6.93 -10.39
C VAL A 215 23.46 -8.41 -10.78
N LEU A 216 22.76 -9.26 -10.03
CA LEU A 216 22.71 -10.69 -10.31
C LEU A 216 21.90 -11.01 -11.58
N GLU A 217 20.84 -10.26 -11.87
CA GLU A 217 20.02 -10.43 -13.08
C GLU A 217 20.78 -10.14 -14.37
N GLU A 218 21.67 -9.14 -14.37
CA GLU A 218 22.56 -8.87 -15.49
C GLU A 218 23.53 -10.04 -15.74
N LEU A 219 24.11 -10.58 -14.66
CA LEU A 219 25.05 -11.70 -14.74
C LEU A 219 24.35 -13.01 -15.12
N ALA A 220 23.12 -13.22 -14.66
CA ALA A 220 22.32 -14.41 -14.94
C ALA A 220 22.00 -14.60 -16.44
N VAL A 221 22.18 -13.57 -17.28
CA VAL A 221 22.08 -13.69 -18.74
C VAL A 221 23.21 -14.56 -19.31
N LYS A 222 24.42 -14.47 -18.75
CA LYS A 222 25.62 -15.14 -19.25
C LYS A 222 26.05 -16.33 -18.39
N TYR A 223 25.70 -16.31 -17.10
CA TYR A 223 26.20 -17.27 -16.12
C TYR A 223 25.04 -18.08 -15.52
N PRO A 224 24.82 -19.34 -15.94
CA PRO A 224 23.74 -20.19 -15.45
C PRO A 224 23.75 -20.38 -13.92
N LEU A 225 24.93 -20.43 -13.30
CA LEU A 225 25.06 -20.52 -11.84
C LEU A 225 24.39 -19.33 -11.12
N VAL A 226 24.52 -18.12 -11.68
CA VAL A 226 23.92 -16.91 -11.10
C VAL A 226 22.39 -16.93 -11.23
N ARG A 227 21.86 -17.49 -12.32
CA ARG A 227 20.41 -17.72 -12.46
C ARG A 227 19.90 -18.63 -11.34
N LYS A 228 20.57 -19.76 -11.09
CA LYS A 228 20.20 -20.68 -10.00
C LYS A 228 20.24 -20.01 -8.62
N ILE A 229 21.20 -19.12 -8.38
CA ILE A 229 21.28 -18.34 -7.13
C ILE A 229 20.09 -17.39 -6.97
N LEU A 230 19.67 -16.72 -8.04
CA LEU A 230 18.45 -15.89 -8.03
C LEU A 230 17.22 -16.72 -7.70
N ASP A 231 17.07 -17.88 -8.37
CA ASP A 231 15.95 -18.80 -8.15
C ASP A 231 15.94 -19.32 -6.71
N TYR A 232 17.11 -19.71 -6.18
CA TYR A 232 17.28 -20.12 -4.78
C TYR A 232 16.82 -19.01 -3.82
N ARG A 233 17.27 -17.76 -4.01
CA ARG A 233 16.91 -16.63 -3.14
C ARG A 233 15.41 -16.33 -3.20
N ALA A 234 14.80 -16.42 -4.37
CA ALA A 234 13.36 -16.25 -4.54
C ALA A 234 12.59 -17.32 -3.75
N LEU A 235 12.95 -18.60 -3.90
CA LEU A 235 12.30 -19.70 -3.17
C LEU A 235 12.57 -19.65 -1.67
N ALA A 236 13.81 -19.34 -1.25
CA ALA A 236 14.17 -19.21 0.16
C ALA A 236 13.41 -18.07 0.85
N LYS A 237 13.17 -16.95 0.14
CA LYS A 237 12.31 -15.87 0.61
C LYS A 237 10.84 -16.33 0.69
N LEU A 238 10.33 -17.00 -0.35
CA LEU A 238 8.97 -17.55 -0.35
C LEU A 238 8.72 -18.47 0.85
N LYS A 239 9.67 -19.37 1.13
CA LYS A 239 9.58 -20.29 2.27
C LYS A 239 9.67 -19.55 3.59
N SER A 240 10.74 -18.78 3.82
CA SER A 240 10.99 -18.17 5.14
C SER A 240 9.99 -17.08 5.49
N THR A 241 9.69 -16.18 4.55
CA THR A 241 8.82 -15.02 4.79
C THR A 241 7.35 -15.42 4.79
N TYR A 242 6.94 -16.33 3.91
CA TYR A 242 5.52 -16.59 3.73
C TYR A 242 5.09 -18.00 4.16
N ALA A 243 5.74 -19.08 3.75
CA ALA A 243 5.31 -20.41 4.19
C ALA A 243 5.47 -20.60 5.71
N ASP A 244 6.70 -20.43 6.21
CA ASP A 244 7.02 -20.54 7.63
C ASP A 244 6.51 -19.31 8.40
N GLY A 245 6.71 -18.11 7.82
CA GLY A 245 6.33 -16.84 8.45
C GLY A 245 4.83 -16.69 8.67
N LEU A 246 3.96 -17.01 7.70
CA LEU A 246 2.50 -16.90 7.87
C LEU A 246 1.95 -17.97 8.81
N SER A 247 2.57 -19.15 8.89
CA SER A 247 2.10 -20.24 9.75
C SER A 247 2.02 -19.84 11.24
N ALA A 248 2.89 -18.91 11.66
CA ALA A 248 2.93 -18.37 13.01
C ALA A 248 1.77 -17.39 13.32
N PHE A 249 1.13 -16.84 12.29
CA PHE A 249 0.02 -15.88 12.42
C PHE A 249 -1.37 -16.51 12.22
N ILE A 250 -1.44 -17.82 11.98
CA ILE A 250 -2.72 -18.53 11.93
C ILE A 250 -3.21 -18.73 13.37
N GLU A 251 -4.26 -18.02 13.73
CA GLU A 251 -4.88 -18.06 15.06
C GLU A 251 -5.77 -19.30 15.27
N ALA A 252 -6.40 -19.39 16.44
CA ALA A 252 -7.21 -20.54 16.85
C ALA A 252 -8.47 -20.74 15.99
N ASP A 253 -8.98 -19.67 15.39
CA ASP A 253 -10.11 -19.70 14.43
C ASP A 253 -9.68 -20.10 13.00
N GLY A 254 -8.38 -20.36 12.79
CA GLY A 254 -7.80 -20.72 11.50
C GLY A 254 -7.54 -19.53 10.59
N ARG A 255 -7.74 -18.30 11.06
CA ARG A 255 -7.60 -17.08 10.26
C ARG A 255 -6.31 -16.34 10.60
N ILE A 256 -5.88 -15.50 9.67
CA ILE A 256 -4.77 -14.57 9.81
C ILE A 256 -5.36 -13.17 9.91
N HIS A 257 -5.06 -12.47 11.01
CA HIS A 257 -5.53 -11.12 11.31
C HIS A 257 -4.38 -10.14 11.11
N THR A 258 -4.18 -9.69 9.86
CA THR A 258 -3.16 -8.67 9.58
C THR A 258 -3.53 -7.34 10.22
N ILE A 259 -2.54 -6.56 10.64
CA ILE A 259 -2.74 -5.21 11.18
C ILE A 259 -2.55 -4.19 10.05
N TYR A 260 -3.57 -3.37 9.79
CA TYR A 260 -3.51 -2.24 8.87
C TYR A 260 -3.10 -0.95 9.59
N HIS A 261 -2.13 -0.23 9.02
CA HIS A 261 -1.74 1.10 9.50
C HIS A 261 -2.11 2.18 8.49
N GLN A 262 -2.87 3.17 8.95
CA GLN A 262 -3.23 4.38 8.18
C GLN A 262 -2.12 5.44 8.17
N THR A 263 -1.25 5.44 9.18
CA THR A 263 -0.38 6.58 9.53
C THR A 263 1.10 6.37 9.22
N ILE A 264 1.47 5.36 8.41
CA ILE A 264 2.86 5.02 8.11
C ILE A 264 3.36 5.65 6.81
N THR A 265 2.60 5.56 5.73
CA THR A 265 3.10 6.01 4.42
C THR A 265 2.89 7.51 4.24
N ALA A 266 3.87 8.22 3.67
CA ALA A 266 3.74 9.66 3.43
C ALA A 266 2.66 10.03 2.39
N THR A 267 2.23 9.06 1.57
CA THR A 267 1.24 9.25 0.50
C THR A 267 -0.17 8.86 0.92
N GLY A 268 -0.40 8.36 2.13
CA GLY A 268 -1.73 7.96 2.60
C GLY A 268 -2.14 6.54 2.23
N ARG A 269 -1.31 5.77 1.50
CA ARG A 269 -1.57 4.34 1.27
C ARG A 269 -1.58 3.57 2.59
N LEU A 270 -2.51 2.63 2.71
CA LEU A 270 -2.50 1.67 3.82
C LEU A 270 -1.22 0.83 3.74
N SER A 271 -0.68 0.47 4.90
CA SER A 271 0.34 -0.57 5.02
C SER A 271 -0.19 -1.70 5.90
N SER A 272 0.39 -2.89 5.77
CA SER A 272 -0.01 -4.08 6.52
C SER A 272 1.21 -4.67 7.23
N ALA A 273 1.01 -5.12 8.46
CA ALA A 273 2.02 -5.74 9.32
C ALA A 273 1.44 -6.95 10.06
N GLU A 274 2.34 -7.79 10.58
CA GLU A 274 2.01 -8.89 11.49
C GLU A 274 0.84 -9.81 11.05
N PRO A 275 0.89 -10.41 9.84
CA PRO A 275 1.95 -10.34 8.82
C PRO A 275 1.63 -9.32 7.72
N ASN A 276 2.64 -8.94 6.93
CA ASN A 276 2.43 -8.06 5.77
C ASN A 276 1.83 -8.84 4.58
N LEU A 277 0.50 -8.79 4.46
CA LEU A 277 -0.25 -9.46 3.38
C LEU A 277 -0.23 -8.66 2.06
N GLN A 278 0.09 -7.36 2.11
CA GLN A 278 0.23 -6.56 0.89
C GLN A 278 1.40 -7.01 0.00
N ASN A 279 2.44 -7.57 0.60
CA ASN A 279 3.66 -7.96 -0.11
C ASN A 279 3.63 -9.40 -0.63
N ILE A 280 2.48 -10.09 -0.65
CA ILE A 280 2.40 -11.46 -1.18
C ILE A 280 2.71 -11.46 -2.69
N PRO A 281 3.71 -12.23 -3.18
CA PRO A 281 4.18 -12.10 -4.56
C PRO A 281 3.15 -12.55 -5.60
N MET A 282 2.97 -11.75 -6.66
CA MET A 282 2.06 -12.07 -7.79
C MET A 282 2.77 -12.43 -9.10
N ARG A 283 4.06 -12.11 -9.23
CA ARG A 283 4.74 -12.13 -10.55
C ARG A 283 5.24 -13.50 -10.98
N THR A 284 5.57 -14.37 -10.03
CA THR A 284 6.10 -15.71 -10.31
C THR A 284 5.04 -16.75 -10.05
N GLU A 285 5.07 -17.85 -10.80
CA GLU A 285 4.13 -18.96 -10.62
C GLU A 285 4.15 -19.49 -9.17
N GLN A 286 5.34 -19.77 -8.61
CA GLN A 286 5.48 -20.22 -7.23
C GLN A 286 5.01 -19.17 -6.22
N GLY A 287 5.16 -17.88 -6.54
CA GLY A 287 4.65 -16.78 -5.74
C GLY A 287 3.13 -16.75 -5.73
N ARG A 288 2.49 -16.93 -6.89
CA ARG A 288 1.03 -16.99 -7.00
C ARG A 288 0.45 -18.20 -6.27
N LEU A 289 1.11 -19.35 -6.33
CA LEU A 289 0.61 -20.59 -5.71
C LEU A 289 0.37 -20.48 -4.21
N ILE A 290 1.04 -19.57 -3.50
CA ILE A 290 0.75 -19.36 -2.08
C ILE A 290 -0.68 -18.85 -1.84
N ARG A 291 -1.27 -18.15 -2.81
CA ARG A 291 -2.63 -17.61 -2.68
C ARG A 291 -3.70 -18.71 -2.55
N LYS A 292 -3.41 -19.93 -3.03
CA LYS A 292 -4.30 -21.10 -2.90
C LYS A 292 -4.53 -21.55 -1.46
N VAL A 293 -3.64 -21.18 -0.54
CA VAL A 293 -3.79 -21.54 0.89
C VAL A 293 -4.84 -20.67 1.57
N PHE A 294 -5.16 -19.51 0.99
CA PHE A 294 -6.19 -18.61 1.48
C PHE A 294 -7.50 -18.95 0.79
N VAL A 295 -8.51 -19.24 1.59
CA VAL A 295 -9.81 -19.77 1.13
C VAL A 295 -10.94 -19.07 1.86
N PRO A 296 -12.14 -18.98 1.28
CA PRO A 296 -13.31 -18.55 2.01
C PRO A 296 -13.76 -19.64 2.99
N GLN A 297 -14.53 -19.26 4.00
CA GLN A 297 -15.20 -20.22 4.88
C GLN A 297 -16.20 -21.11 4.10
N GLY A 298 -16.59 -22.25 4.69
CA GLY A 298 -17.43 -23.23 4.01
C GLY A 298 -18.79 -22.65 3.55
N GLY A 299 -19.13 -22.81 2.27
CA GLY A 299 -20.36 -22.28 1.65
C GLY A 299 -20.27 -20.82 1.19
N TRP A 300 -19.06 -20.26 1.17
CA TRP A 300 -18.77 -18.88 0.79
C TRP A 300 -17.77 -18.86 -0.37
N ILE A 301 -17.68 -17.71 -1.04
CA ILE A 301 -16.80 -17.47 -2.17
C ILE A 301 -16.04 -16.15 -1.97
N PHE A 302 -14.87 -16.03 -2.58
CA PHE A 302 -14.20 -14.75 -2.70
C PHE A 302 -14.71 -13.98 -3.92
N VAL A 303 -14.86 -12.67 -3.76
CA VAL A 303 -15.10 -11.71 -4.83
C VAL A 303 -14.02 -10.65 -4.74
N ASP A 304 -13.15 -10.60 -5.74
CA ASP A 304 -12.01 -9.70 -5.82
C ASP A 304 -12.24 -8.62 -6.89
N ALA A 305 -11.78 -7.41 -6.61
CA ALA A 305 -11.80 -6.32 -7.57
C ALA A 305 -10.54 -5.48 -7.49
N ASP A 306 -9.98 -5.11 -8.64
CA ASP A 306 -8.75 -4.34 -8.74
C ASP A 306 -8.88 -3.21 -9.76
N TYR A 307 -8.38 -2.03 -9.42
CA TYR A 307 -8.42 -0.92 -10.36
C TYR A 307 -7.43 -1.11 -11.51
N SER A 308 -7.93 -1.04 -12.74
CA SER A 308 -7.12 -1.15 -13.94
C SER A 308 -6.32 0.15 -14.16
N GLN A 309 -5.07 0.17 -13.67
CA GLN A 309 -4.09 1.24 -13.85
C GLN A 309 -4.53 2.61 -13.32
N ILE A 310 -5.09 2.64 -12.10
CA ILE A 310 -5.62 3.86 -11.46
C ILE A 310 -4.68 5.06 -11.50
N GLU A 311 -3.38 4.88 -11.23
CA GLU A 311 -2.41 5.97 -11.22
C GLU A 311 -2.27 6.63 -12.62
N LEU A 312 -2.36 5.86 -13.69
CA LEU A 312 -2.26 6.40 -15.05
C LEU A 312 -3.57 7.10 -15.49
N ARG A 313 -4.72 6.66 -14.97
CA ARG A 313 -6.02 7.36 -15.16
C ARG A 313 -6.06 8.68 -14.38
N ILE A 314 -5.50 8.70 -13.17
CA ILE A 314 -5.33 9.93 -12.39
C ILE A 314 -4.37 10.89 -13.10
N LEU A 315 -3.25 10.39 -13.65
CA LEU A 315 -2.35 11.22 -14.45
C LEU A 315 -3.10 11.86 -15.62
N ALA A 316 -3.88 11.09 -16.38
CA ALA A 316 -4.68 11.61 -17.50
C ALA A 316 -5.64 12.72 -17.06
N HIS A 317 -6.29 12.56 -15.91
CA HIS A 317 -7.16 13.58 -15.34
C HIS A 317 -6.41 14.85 -14.92
N MET A 318 -5.29 14.69 -14.19
CA MET A 318 -4.51 15.80 -13.65
C MET A 318 -3.71 16.55 -14.71
N SER A 319 -3.33 15.86 -15.80
CA SER A 319 -2.59 16.44 -16.91
C SER A 319 -3.47 17.09 -17.96
N ASP A 320 -4.78 16.83 -17.93
CA ASP A 320 -5.74 17.28 -18.95
C ASP A 320 -5.29 16.97 -20.38
N ASP A 321 -4.58 15.85 -20.56
CA ASP A 321 -3.97 15.52 -21.83
C ASP A 321 -5.00 14.83 -22.73
N ALA A 322 -5.44 15.54 -23.77
CA ALA A 322 -6.50 15.06 -24.66
C ALA A 322 -6.18 13.71 -25.30
N GLY A 323 -4.91 13.49 -25.70
CA GLY A 323 -4.50 12.24 -26.32
C GLY A 323 -4.51 11.05 -25.34
N LEU A 324 -4.13 11.29 -24.09
CA LEU A 324 -4.17 10.28 -23.04
C LEU A 324 -5.62 9.98 -22.59
N MET A 325 -6.47 11.00 -22.51
CA MET A 325 -7.90 10.83 -22.19
C MET A 325 -8.65 10.06 -23.28
N GLU A 326 -8.47 10.43 -24.55
CA GLU A 326 -9.05 9.74 -25.71
C GLU A 326 -8.63 8.26 -25.74
N ALA A 327 -7.35 7.97 -25.45
CA ALA A 327 -6.86 6.59 -25.42
C ALA A 327 -7.57 5.70 -24.38
N TYR A 328 -8.09 6.28 -23.29
CA TYR A 328 -8.93 5.56 -22.33
C TYR A 328 -10.40 5.51 -22.73
N GLU A 329 -10.93 6.54 -23.38
CA GLU A 329 -12.31 6.53 -23.90
C GLU A 329 -12.51 5.46 -24.98
N GLU A 330 -11.50 5.18 -25.78
CA GLU A 330 -11.52 4.11 -26.79
C GLU A 330 -11.59 2.69 -26.19
N GLY A 331 -11.34 2.53 -24.87
CA GLY A 331 -11.40 1.23 -24.19
C GLY A 331 -10.35 0.22 -24.67
N ARG A 332 -9.26 0.69 -25.27
CA ARG A 332 -8.17 -0.14 -25.81
C ARG A 332 -6.98 -0.17 -24.86
N ASP A 333 -6.13 -1.18 -25.01
CA ASP A 333 -4.89 -1.31 -24.22
C ASP A 333 -4.03 -0.05 -24.33
N ILE A 334 -3.93 0.70 -23.24
CA ILE A 334 -3.26 2.00 -23.19
C ILE A 334 -1.78 1.90 -23.54
N HIS A 335 -1.10 0.82 -23.14
CA HIS A 335 0.33 0.65 -23.43
C HIS A 335 0.57 0.38 -24.91
N ARG A 336 -0.31 -0.42 -25.53
CA ARG A 336 -0.28 -0.66 -26.97
C ARG A 336 -0.65 0.61 -27.75
N MET A 337 -1.62 1.38 -27.28
CA MET A 337 -1.98 2.67 -27.87
C MET A 337 -0.82 3.67 -27.80
N THR A 338 -0.18 3.80 -26.63
CA THR A 338 1.02 4.62 -26.48
C THR A 338 2.13 4.16 -27.42
N ALA A 339 2.39 2.86 -27.51
CA ALA A 339 3.38 2.34 -28.45
C ALA A 339 3.02 2.71 -29.90
N ALA A 340 1.78 2.47 -30.34
CA ALA A 340 1.32 2.78 -31.69
C ALA A 340 1.55 4.26 -32.03
N ARG A 341 1.17 5.18 -31.12
CA ARG A 341 1.34 6.62 -31.31
C ARG A 341 2.82 7.06 -31.29
N VAL A 342 3.62 6.55 -30.35
CA VAL A 342 5.05 6.87 -30.21
C VAL A 342 5.91 6.34 -31.36
N PHE A 343 5.55 5.17 -31.91
CA PHE A 343 6.26 4.54 -33.03
C PHE A 343 5.65 4.85 -34.40
N HIS A 344 4.54 5.59 -34.45
CA HIS A 344 3.78 5.88 -35.68
C HIS A 344 3.40 4.59 -36.45
N LYS A 345 2.84 3.61 -35.75
CA LYS A 345 2.36 2.33 -36.29
C LYS A 345 0.86 2.15 -36.07
N SER A 346 0.24 1.22 -36.80
CA SER A 346 -1.11 0.78 -36.48
C SER A 346 -1.13 0.05 -35.12
N PHE A 347 -2.30 0.01 -34.48
CA PHE A 347 -2.46 -0.66 -33.18
C PHE A 347 -2.16 -2.16 -33.26
N GLU A 348 -2.49 -2.77 -34.40
CA GLU A 348 -2.31 -4.18 -34.73
C GLU A 348 -0.83 -4.52 -34.91
N ASP A 349 -0.05 -3.62 -35.53
CA ASP A 349 1.37 -3.81 -35.83
C ASP A 349 2.31 -3.63 -34.62
N VAL A 350 1.77 -3.23 -33.46
CA VAL A 350 2.56 -3.11 -32.23
C VAL A 350 2.99 -4.49 -31.73
N THR A 351 4.29 -4.70 -31.67
CA THR A 351 4.89 -5.94 -31.15
C THR A 351 4.75 -6.05 -29.62
N PRO A 352 4.80 -7.27 -29.06
CA PRO A 352 4.80 -7.46 -27.60
C PRO A 352 5.93 -6.71 -26.87
N ASP A 353 7.12 -6.63 -27.49
CA ASP A 353 8.27 -5.90 -26.94
C ASP A 353 8.04 -4.39 -26.91
N GLU A 354 7.46 -3.82 -27.98
CA GLU A 354 7.11 -2.39 -28.04
C GLU A 354 6.04 -2.04 -27.00
N ARG A 355 5.02 -2.89 -26.83
CA ARG A 355 4.03 -2.75 -25.76
C ARG A 355 4.68 -2.81 -24.37
N ARG A 356 5.60 -3.74 -24.15
CA ARG A 356 6.34 -3.85 -22.87
C ARG A 356 7.15 -2.59 -22.59
N ASN A 357 7.82 -2.05 -23.61
CA ASN A 357 8.62 -0.84 -23.48
C ASN A 357 7.74 0.39 -23.18
N ALA A 358 6.62 0.56 -23.91
CA ALA A 358 5.65 1.61 -23.63
C ALA A 358 5.04 1.49 -22.23
N LYS A 359 4.77 0.27 -21.76
CA LYS A 359 4.34 0.03 -20.37
C LYS A 359 5.36 0.57 -19.36
N ALA A 360 6.63 0.22 -19.52
CA ALA A 360 7.69 0.70 -18.64
C ALA A 360 7.84 2.23 -18.71
N VAL A 361 7.66 2.84 -19.88
CA VAL A 361 7.64 4.31 -20.03
C VAL A 361 6.46 4.94 -19.29
N ASN A 362 5.23 4.43 -19.46
CA ASN A 362 4.03 4.99 -18.80
C ASN A 362 4.20 4.98 -17.28
N PHE A 363 4.60 3.84 -16.70
CA PHE A 363 4.84 3.74 -15.27
C PHE A 363 6.05 4.59 -14.84
N GLY A 364 7.14 4.57 -15.60
CA GLY A 364 8.32 5.38 -15.31
C GLY A 364 8.02 6.88 -15.28
N ILE A 365 7.21 7.38 -16.21
CA ILE A 365 6.84 8.80 -16.29
C ILE A 365 5.95 9.22 -15.11
N VAL A 366 5.00 8.38 -14.68
CA VAL A 366 4.24 8.62 -13.44
C VAL A 366 5.19 8.85 -12.25
N TYR A 367 6.27 8.08 -12.18
CA TYR A 367 7.28 8.18 -11.11
C TYR A 367 8.40 9.21 -11.34
N GLY A 368 8.32 10.02 -12.40
CA GLY A 368 9.35 11.00 -12.74
C GLY A 368 10.71 10.37 -13.03
N ILE A 369 10.72 9.20 -13.68
CA ILE A 369 11.97 8.52 -14.06
C ILE A 369 12.80 9.40 -14.99
N SER A 370 14.12 9.36 -14.84
CA SER A 370 15.03 10.01 -15.78
C SER A 370 15.31 9.10 -16.98
N SER A 371 15.81 9.65 -18.08
CA SER A 371 16.27 8.86 -19.22
C SER A 371 17.34 7.82 -18.83
N PHE A 372 18.16 8.12 -17.80
CA PHE A 372 19.10 7.17 -17.24
C PHE A 372 18.42 6.03 -16.47
N GLY A 373 17.39 6.33 -15.69
CA GLY A 373 16.60 5.28 -15.01
C GLY A 373 15.92 4.38 -16.04
N LEU A 374 15.26 5.01 -17.02
CA LEU A 374 14.55 4.30 -18.08
C LEU A 374 15.50 3.45 -18.95
N SER A 375 16.72 3.94 -19.23
CA SER A 375 17.71 3.14 -19.98
C SER A 375 18.09 1.85 -19.26
N ASN A 376 18.16 1.88 -17.92
CA ASN A 376 18.47 0.70 -17.12
C ASN A 376 17.28 -0.27 -17.11
N ASP A 377 16.06 0.24 -16.90
CA ASP A 377 14.84 -0.58 -16.86
C ASP A 377 14.59 -1.29 -18.19
N LEU A 378 14.82 -0.58 -19.31
CA LEU A 378 14.62 -1.11 -20.66
C LEU A 378 15.86 -1.84 -21.22
N ARG A 379 17.01 -1.73 -20.56
CA ARG A 379 18.31 -2.23 -21.04
C ARG A 379 18.68 -1.72 -22.45
N ILE A 380 18.44 -0.43 -22.71
CA ILE A 380 18.74 0.27 -23.96
C ILE A 380 19.76 1.38 -23.75
N SER A 381 20.24 2.01 -24.81
CA SER A 381 21.14 3.17 -24.68
C SER A 381 20.42 4.38 -24.05
N ARG A 382 21.19 5.30 -23.45
CA ARG A 382 20.63 6.53 -22.86
C ARG A 382 20.01 7.43 -23.94
N GLU A 383 20.60 7.42 -25.13
CA GLU A 383 20.13 8.15 -26.31
C GLU A 383 18.77 7.62 -26.76
N GLU A 384 18.60 6.31 -26.84
CA GLU A 384 17.32 5.68 -27.16
C GLU A 384 16.27 5.97 -26.09
N ALA A 385 16.60 5.80 -24.81
CA ALA A 385 15.68 6.10 -23.71
C ALA A 385 15.24 7.57 -23.70
N LYS A 386 16.15 8.50 -23.99
CA LYS A 386 15.82 9.91 -24.16
C LYS A 386 14.88 10.12 -25.35
N SER A 387 15.17 9.52 -26.49
CA SER A 387 14.31 9.61 -27.68
C SER A 387 12.89 9.10 -27.40
N TYR A 388 12.76 8.02 -26.63
CA TYR A 388 11.46 7.52 -26.18
C TYR A 388 10.69 8.54 -25.34
N MET A 389 11.34 9.13 -24.33
CA MET A 389 10.71 10.14 -23.49
C MET A 389 10.31 11.38 -24.30
N ASP A 390 11.19 11.85 -25.19
CA ASP A 390 10.91 13.03 -26.02
C ASP A 390 9.70 12.79 -26.94
N LYS A 391 9.60 11.60 -27.56
CA LYS A 391 8.43 11.21 -28.38
C LYS A 391 7.17 11.05 -27.54
N TYR A 392 7.28 10.48 -26.35
CA TYR A 392 6.15 10.37 -25.43
C TYR A 392 5.59 11.74 -25.08
N PHE A 393 6.43 12.70 -24.67
CA PHE A 393 5.98 14.05 -24.33
C PHE A 393 5.50 14.84 -25.56
N ALA A 394 5.99 14.54 -26.75
CA ALA A 394 5.43 15.09 -27.99
C ALA A 394 4.02 14.51 -28.29
N THR A 395 3.77 13.26 -27.91
CA THR A 395 2.47 12.59 -28.07
C THR A 395 1.46 13.03 -27.01
N TYR A 396 1.93 13.22 -25.77
CA TYR A 396 1.14 13.59 -24.60
C TYR A 396 1.73 14.85 -23.93
N PRO A 397 1.60 16.03 -24.56
CA PRO A 397 2.21 17.27 -24.07
C PRO A 397 1.71 17.70 -22.70
N GLY A 398 0.43 17.46 -22.38
CA GLY A 398 -0.17 17.84 -21.10
C GLY A 398 0.49 17.15 -19.91
N VAL A 399 1.03 15.93 -20.11
CA VAL A 399 1.78 15.22 -19.06
C VAL A 399 3.03 15.98 -18.64
N LYS A 400 3.77 16.56 -19.60
CA LYS A 400 4.97 17.33 -19.31
C LYS A 400 4.61 18.64 -18.60
N GLU A 401 3.58 19.33 -19.08
CA GLU A 401 3.08 20.57 -18.48
C GLU A 401 2.65 20.34 -17.02
N TYR A 402 1.95 19.23 -16.75
CA TYR A 402 1.60 18.82 -15.40
C TYR A 402 2.82 18.60 -14.51
N GLN A 403 3.82 17.85 -14.98
CA GLN A 403 5.02 17.58 -14.18
C GLN A 403 5.78 18.87 -13.82
N GLU A 404 5.92 19.79 -14.77
CA GLU A 404 6.57 21.08 -14.54
C GLU A 404 5.76 21.95 -13.57
N LYS A 405 4.43 21.98 -13.74
CA LYS A 405 3.51 22.69 -12.84
C LYS A 405 3.53 22.13 -11.42
N ALA A 406 3.45 20.81 -11.26
CA ALA A 406 3.47 20.14 -9.96
C ALA A 406 4.75 20.47 -9.17
N VAL A 407 5.91 20.46 -9.84
CA VAL A 407 7.19 20.86 -9.20
C VAL A 407 7.19 22.34 -8.82
N LYS A 408 6.66 23.20 -9.68
CA LYS A 408 6.60 24.64 -9.42
C LYS A 408 5.70 24.95 -8.21
N GLU A 409 4.48 24.44 -8.21
CA GLU A 409 3.52 24.63 -7.12
C GLU A 409 4.06 24.06 -5.81
N ALA A 410 4.71 22.89 -5.84
CA ALA A 410 5.29 22.30 -4.65
C ALA A 410 6.47 23.10 -4.07
N LYS A 411 7.23 23.80 -4.92
CA LYS A 411 8.28 24.74 -4.49
C LYS A 411 7.71 26.02 -3.90
N GLU A 412 6.63 26.54 -4.49
CA GLU A 412 5.95 27.77 -4.03
C GLU A 412 5.20 27.56 -2.71
N ASN A 413 4.48 26.44 -2.59
CA ASN A 413 3.66 26.14 -1.42
C ASN A 413 4.42 25.43 -0.30
N GLY A 414 5.55 24.78 -0.62
CA GLY A 414 6.32 23.95 0.31
C GLY A 414 5.76 22.54 0.55
N TYR A 415 4.70 22.16 -0.16
CA TYR A 415 4.07 20.83 -0.12
C TYR A 415 3.46 20.46 -1.48
N ALA A 416 3.32 19.15 -1.74
CA ALA A 416 2.51 18.62 -2.85
C ALA A 416 1.13 18.19 -2.32
N SER A 417 0.06 18.29 -3.12
CA SER A 417 -1.32 17.98 -2.69
C SER A 417 -2.03 17.01 -3.64
N THR A 418 -2.87 16.13 -3.09
CA THR A 418 -3.75 15.23 -3.87
C THR A 418 -5.01 15.95 -4.35
N LEU A 419 -5.83 15.26 -5.16
CA LEU A 419 -7.17 15.70 -5.55
C LEU A 419 -8.13 15.88 -4.36
N PHE A 420 -7.81 15.27 -3.21
CA PHE A 420 -8.60 15.31 -1.98
C PHE A 420 -7.89 16.08 -0.86
N HIS A 421 -7.00 17.02 -1.25
CA HIS A 421 -6.31 17.95 -0.36
C HIS A 421 -5.31 17.34 0.63
N ARG A 422 -4.97 16.04 0.52
CA ARG A 422 -3.90 15.44 1.33
C ARG A 422 -2.57 16.08 0.97
N ARG A 423 -1.85 16.61 1.96
CA ARG A 423 -0.56 17.28 1.75
C ARG A 423 0.61 16.38 2.10
N ARG A 424 1.64 16.43 1.25
CA ARG A 424 2.97 15.89 1.56
C ARG A 424 3.97 17.05 1.61
N PRO A 425 4.53 17.40 2.78
CA PRO A 425 5.58 18.41 2.88
C PRO A 425 6.78 18.09 1.98
N MET A 426 7.46 19.12 1.49
CA MET A 426 8.58 19.00 0.55
C MET A 426 9.90 19.61 1.10
N PRO A 427 10.41 19.13 2.26
CA PRO A 427 11.65 19.64 2.83
C PRO A 427 12.86 19.45 1.91
N GLU A 428 12.77 18.52 0.95
CA GLU A 428 13.82 18.26 -0.04
C GLU A 428 14.23 19.51 -0.83
N PHE A 429 13.30 20.44 -1.08
CA PHE A 429 13.60 21.66 -1.84
C PHE A 429 14.46 22.65 -1.06
N GLY A 430 14.43 22.62 0.28
CA GLY A 430 15.30 23.41 1.15
C GLY A 430 16.72 22.83 1.30
N SER A 431 16.97 21.61 0.81
CA SER A 431 18.27 20.95 0.97
C SER A 431 19.36 21.58 0.09
N SER A 432 20.57 21.74 0.65
CA SER A 432 21.77 22.11 -0.11
C SER A 432 22.25 20.99 -1.05
N ASN A 433 21.83 19.74 -0.83
CA ASN A 433 22.21 18.60 -1.66
C ASN A 433 21.38 18.51 -2.95
N PHE A 434 22.06 18.61 -4.10
CA PHE A 434 21.43 18.53 -5.43
C PHE A 434 20.63 17.24 -5.65
N MET A 435 21.15 16.09 -5.20
CA MET A 435 20.47 14.81 -5.36
C MET A 435 19.19 14.73 -4.54
N GLN A 436 19.17 15.35 -3.34
CA GLN A 436 17.95 15.45 -2.54
C GLN A 436 16.92 16.36 -3.21
N ARG A 437 17.32 17.51 -3.76
CA ARG A 437 16.40 18.37 -4.52
C ARG A 437 15.81 17.65 -5.73
N LYS A 438 16.62 16.89 -6.48
CA LYS A 438 16.13 16.07 -7.61
C LYS A 438 15.22 14.93 -7.17
N PHE A 439 15.46 14.35 -6.01
CA PHE A 439 14.50 13.43 -5.40
C PHE A 439 13.18 14.14 -5.08
N GLY A 440 13.23 15.34 -4.47
CA GLY A 440 12.05 16.18 -4.21
C GLY A 440 11.25 16.49 -5.48
N GLU A 441 11.92 16.81 -6.60
CA GLU A 441 11.21 17.05 -7.88
C GLU A 441 10.41 15.83 -8.33
N ARG A 442 10.97 14.62 -8.22
CA ARG A 442 10.25 13.38 -8.55
C ARG A 442 9.08 13.12 -7.61
N VAL A 443 9.28 13.39 -6.33
CA VAL A 443 8.22 13.19 -5.33
C VAL A 443 7.08 14.18 -5.53
N ALA A 444 7.37 15.43 -5.90
CA ALA A 444 6.34 16.42 -6.22
C ALA A 444 5.46 16.01 -7.42
N MET A 445 6.02 15.32 -8.41
CA MET A 445 5.27 14.81 -9.56
C MET A 445 4.40 13.59 -9.20
N ASN A 446 4.94 12.67 -8.39
CA ASN A 446 4.32 11.37 -8.12
C ASN A 446 3.38 11.37 -6.91
N ALA A 447 3.75 12.02 -5.79
CA ALA A 447 2.98 11.96 -4.55
C ALA A 447 1.51 12.40 -4.72
N PRO A 448 1.19 13.45 -5.52
CA PRO A 448 -0.21 13.78 -5.82
C PRO A 448 -0.98 12.64 -6.49
N ILE A 449 -0.36 11.93 -7.43
CA ILE A 449 -1.00 10.84 -8.18
C ILE A 449 -1.22 9.63 -7.25
N GLN A 450 -0.14 9.18 -6.61
CA GLN A 450 -0.17 8.02 -5.72
C GLN A 450 -1.07 8.26 -4.50
N GLY A 451 -1.05 9.47 -3.93
CA GLY A 451 -1.92 9.83 -2.83
C GLY A 451 -3.37 9.94 -3.23
N SER A 452 -3.66 10.47 -4.44
CA SER A 452 -5.03 10.45 -4.97
C SER A 452 -5.53 9.03 -5.19
N ALA A 453 -4.68 8.10 -5.65
CA ALA A 453 -5.06 6.68 -5.76
C ALA A 453 -5.39 6.08 -4.39
N ALA A 454 -4.60 6.39 -3.36
CA ALA A 454 -4.86 5.98 -1.99
C ALA A 454 -6.20 6.54 -1.47
N ASP A 455 -6.45 7.83 -1.69
CA ASP A 455 -7.70 8.49 -1.27
C ASP A 455 -8.91 7.86 -1.97
N ILE A 456 -8.84 7.60 -3.28
CA ILE A 456 -9.90 6.95 -4.07
C ILE A 456 -10.18 5.53 -3.55
N MET A 457 -9.14 4.74 -3.30
CA MET A 457 -9.31 3.39 -2.74
C MET A 457 -10.02 3.45 -1.37
N LYS A 458 -9.62 4.38 -0.49
CA LYS A 458 -10.29 4.56 0.82
C LYS A 458 -11.76 4.96 0.66
N ILE A 459 -12.07 5.88 -0.26
CA ILE A 459 -13.45 6.27 -0.58
C ILE A 459 -14.25 5.05 -1.08
N ALA A 460 -13.67 4.25 -1.97
CA ALA A 460 -14.29 3.04 -2.48
C ALA A 460 -14.59 2.04 -1.36
N MET A 461 -13.62 1.78 -0.47
CA MET A 461 -13.82 0.94 0.71
C MET A 461 -14.99 1.42 1.56
N ILE A 462 -15.07 2.73 1.84
CA ILE A 462 -16.16 3.31 2.64
C ILE A 462 -17.53 3.10 1.97
N ARG A 463 -17.61 3.29 0.65
CA ARG A 463 -18.86 3.14 -0.10
C ARG A 463 -19.29 1.68 -0.23
N VAL A 464 -18.36 0.80 -0.61
CA VAL A 464 -18.57 -0.66 -0.66
C VAL A 464 -19.05 -1.14 0.69
N PHE A 465 -18.31 -0.82 1.76
CA PHE A 465 -18.66 -1.25 3.12
C PHE A 465 -20.09 -0.82 3.51
N LYS A 466 -20.43 0.46 3.32
CA LYS A 466 -21.76 0.99 3.67
C LYS A 466 -22.87 0.28 2.89
N ARG A 467 -22.63 -0.03 1.61
CA ARG A 467 -23.62 -0.70 0.76
C ARG A 467 -23.74 -2.19 1.10
N LEU A 468 -22.64 -2.88 1.38
CA LEU A 468 -22.63 -4.25 1.87
C LEU A 468 -23.42 -4.37 3.18
N LYS A 469 -23.18 -3.49 4.18
CA LYS A 469 -23.94 -3.56 5.44
C LYS A 469 -25.45 -3.39 5.29
N ARG A 470 -25.90 -2.66 4.25
CA ARG A 470 -27.32 -2.46 3.98
C ARG A 470 -27.94 -3.64 3.22
N GLU A 471 -27.22 -4.17 2.25
CA GLU A 471 -27.78 -5.10 1.25
C GLU A 471 -27.36 -6.55 1.48
N LEU A 472 -26.15 -6.77 1.98
CA LEU A 472 -25.51 -8.07 2.20
C LEU A 472 -24.82 -8.09 3.58
N PRO A 473 -25.58 -8.10 4.70
CA PRO A 473 -25.00 -7.94 6.05
C PRO A 473 -24.02 -9.04 6.45
N ASP A 474 -24.13 -10.22 5.82
CA ASP A 474 -23.21 -11.34 6.02
C ASP A 474 -21.87 -11.13 5.28
N ALA A 475 -21.82 -10.31 4.23
CA ALA A 475 -20.60 -10.08 3.45
C ALA A 475 -19.48 -9.45 4.31
N ARG A 476 -18.25 -9.91 4.09
CA ARG A 476 -17.06 -9.43 4.80
C ARG A 476 -16.07 -8.81 3.83
N MET A 477 -15.57 -7.64 4.20
CA MET A 477 -14.35 -7.09 3.60
C MET A 477 -13.16 -7.75 4.30
N CYS A 478 -12.33 -8.47 3.55
CA CYS A 478 -11.25 -9.28 4.12
C CYS A 478 -9.89 -8.61 3.99
N LEU A 479 -9.51 -8.22 2.77
CA LEU A 479 -8.19 -7.66 2.51
C LEU A 479 -8.27 -6.49 1.54
N GLN A 480 -7.39 -5.52 1.77
CA GLN A 480 -7.03 -4.47 0.82
C GLN A 480 -5.55 -4.64 0.47
N ILE A 481 -5.24 -4.86 -0.82
CA ILE A 481 -3.87 -5.04 -1.33
C ILE A 481 -3.62 -4.03 -2.45
N HIS A 482 -2.74 -3.05 -2.25
CA HIS A 482 -2.43 -2.04 -3.27
C HIS A 482 -3.67 -1.28 -3.77
N ASP A 483 -4.23 -1.65 -4.92
CA ASP A 483 -5.43 -1.06 -5.54
C ASP A 483 -6.56 -2.12 -5.67
N GLU A 484 -6.40 -3.27 -5.01
CA GLU A 484 -7.27 -4.45 -4.94
C GLU A 484 -8.05 -4.50 -3.62
N LEU A 485 -9.29 -4.98 -3.69
CA LEU A 485 -10.19 -5.19 -2.56
C LEU A 485 -10.87 -6.56 -2.66
N LEU A 486 -10.61 -7.40 -1.65
CA LEU A 486 -11.10 -8.78 -1.56
C LEU A 486 -12.25 -8.88 -0.56
N LEU A 487 -13.40 -9.39 -1.03
CA LEU A 487 -14.56 -9.72 -0.22
C LEU A 487 -14.68 -11.24 -0.02
N GLU A 488 -15.23 -11.65 1.12
CA GLU A 488 -15.68 -13.01 1.41
C GLU A 488 -17.20 -12.96 1.63
N VAL A 489 -17.98 -13.64 0.79
CA VAL A 489 -19.45 -13.57 0.80
C VAL A 489 -20.09 -14.96 0.70
N PRO A 490 -21.32 -15.17 1.23
CA PRO A 490 -22.06 -16.40 0.97
C PRO A 490 -22.19 -16.65 -0.54
N GLU A 491 -22.07 -17.90 -0.98
CA GLU A 491 -22.12 -18.25 -2.41
C GLU A 491 -23.38 -17.70 -3.11
N LYS A 492 -24.51 -17.70 -2.40
CA LYS A 492 -25.80 -17.17 -2.88
C LYS A 492 -25.78 -15.67 -3.22
N ASP A 493 -24.85 -14.91 -2.64
CA ASP A 493 -24.79 -13.44 -2.72
C ASP A 493 -23.69 -12.96 -3.69
N ARG A 494 -22.97 -13.89 -4.33
CA ARG A 494 -21.78 -13.60 -5.16
C ARG A 494 -22.01 -12.56 -6.26
N GLU A 495 -23.10 -12.69 -7.02
CA GLU A 495 -23.40 -11.81 -8.15
C GLU A 495 -23.68 -10.39 -7.64
N ARG A 496 -24.47 -10.28 -6.57
CA ARG A 496 -24.79 -8.98 -5.98
C ARG A 496 -23.56 -8.33 -5.33
N ALA A 497 -22.69 -9.12 -4.71
CA ALA A 497 -21.45 -8.63 -4.13
C ALA A 497 -20.52 -8.07 -5.22
N GLY A 498 -20.36 -8.77 -6.34
CA GLY A 498 -19.60 -8.30 -7.50
C GLY A 498 -20.15 -6.99 -8.06
N GLU A 499 -21.47 -6.89 -8.26
CA GLU A 499 -22.12 -5.66 -8.72
C GLU A 499 -21.86 -4.47 -7.78
N ILE A 500 -21.99 -4.67 -6.46
CA ILE A 500 -21.74 -3.63 -5.46
C ILE A 500 -20.28 -3.21 -5.50
N LEU A 501 -19.37 -4.19 -5.50
CA LEU A 501 -17.93 -3.97 -5.46
C LEU A 501 -17.46 -3.16 -6.68
N SER A 502 -17.77 -3.63 -7.90
CA SER A 502 -17.42 -2.94 -9.13
C SER A 502 -18.04 -1.55 -9.20
N TYR A 503 -19.35 -1.42 -8.94
CA TYR A 503 -20.05 -0.14 -9.08
C TYR A 503 -19.48 0.92 -8.13
N GLU A 504 -19.34 0.60 -6.84
CA GLU A 504 -18.87 1.58 -5.86
C GLU A 504 -17.40 1.97 -6.08
N MET A 505 -16.56 1.02 -6.54
CA MET A 505 -15.17 1.31 -6.90
C MET A 505 -15.08 2.19 -8.14
N GLU A 506 -15.78 1.87 -9.24
CA GLU A 506 -15.76 2.69 -10.47
C GLU A 506 -16.27 4.12 -10.24
N HIS A 507 -17.19 4.32 -9.29
CA HIS A 507 -17.80 5.61 -9.01
C HIS A 507 -17.18 6.34 -7.82
N ALA A 508 -16.12 5.78 -7.20
CA ALA A 508 -15.50 6.32 -5.99
C ALA A 508 -15.04 7.78 -6.15
N ALA A 509 -14.61 8.17 -7.35
CA ALA A 509 -14.26 9.55 -7.68
C ALA A 509 -14.76 9.95 -9.06
N LYS A 510 -15.07 11.25 -9.20
CA LYS A 510 -15.42 11.84 -10.49
C LYS A 510 -14.18 12.36 -11.18
N LEU A 511 -13.62 11.55 -12.07
CA LEU A 511 -12.49 11.92 -12.93
C LEU A 511 -12.99 12.23 -14.35
N LYS A 512 -12.09 12.81 -15.18
CA LYS A 512 -12.35 13.05 -16.61
C LYS A 512 -12.28 11.74 -17.42
N VAL A 513 -11.59 10.75 -16.90
CA VAL A 513 -11.48 9.39 -17.44
C VAL A 513 -12.18 8.44 -16.47
N ARG A 514 -12.99 7.50 -16.99
CA ARG A 514 -13.68 6.52 -16.16
C ARG A 514 -12.67 5.65 -15.39
N LEU A 515 -12.92 5.41 -14.10
CA LEU A 515 -12.22 4.37 -13.35
C LEU A 515 -12.79 3.01 -13.79
N GLU A 516 -11.90 2.06 -14.06
CA GLU A 516 -12.28 0.71 -14.50
C GLU A 516 -11.74 -0.29 -13.48
N VAL A 517 -12.52 -1.34 -13.28
CA VAL A 517 -12.28 -2.36 -12.26
C VAL A 517 -12.47 -3.72 -12.89
N ASP A 518 -11.46 -4.57 -12.74
CA ASP A 518 -11.53 -5.97 -13.12
C ASP A 518 -12.03 -6.77 -11.91
N CYS A 519 -13.21 -7.40 -12.03
CA CYS A 519 -13.84 -8.15 -10.95
C CYS A 519 -13.85 -9.65 -11.27
N HIS A 520 -13.44 -10.45 -10.29
CA HIS A 520 -13.31 -11.90 -10.40
C HIS A 520 -13.86 -12.60 -9.15
N GLU A 521 -14.22 -13.87 -9.29
CA GLU A 521 -14.67 -14.72 -8.20
C GLU A 521 -13.82 -15.99 -8.13
N GLY A 522 -13.68 -16.58 -6.94
CA GLY A 522 -12.86 -17.77 -6.77
C GLY A 522 -13.07 -18.50 -5.46
N THR A 523 -12.78 -19.81 -5.48
CA THR A 523 -12.84 -20.66 -4.28
C THR A 523 -11.57 -20.60 -3.44
N ASP A 524 -10.56 -19.89 -3.94
CA ASP A 524 -9.37 -19.47 -3.22
C ASP A 524 -8.88 -18.12 -3.79
N TRP A 525 -7.95 -17.46 -3.11
CA TRP A 525 -7.46 -16.14 -3.56
C TRP A 525 -6.60 -16.21 -4.82
N TYR A 526 -6.17 -17.41 -5.24
CA TYR A 526 -5.49 -17.58 -6.52
C TYR A 526 -6.49 -17.59 -7.68
N GLU A 527 -7.66 -18.22 -7.53
CA GLU A 527 -8.71 -18.25 -8.54
C GLU A 527 -9.42 -16.91 -8.69
N ALA A 528 -9.60 -16.19 -7.58
CA ALA A 528 -10.17 -14.85 -7.59
C ALA A 528 -9.23 -13.79 -8.23
N LYS A 529 -8.02 -14.16 -8.67
CA LYS A 529 -7.05 -13.24 -9.31
C LYS A 529 -6.37 -13.81 -10.57
#